data_AF-A0A7S0CEW2-F1
#
_entry.id   AF-A0A7S0CEW2-F1
#
_cell.length_a   1.000
_cell.length_b   1.000
_cell.length_c   1.000
_cell.angle_alpha   90.00
_cell.angle_beta   90.00
_cell.angle_gamma   90.00
#
_symmetry.space_group_name_H-M   'P 1'
#
loop_
_entity.id
_entity.type
_entity.pdbx_description
1 polymer ?
#
loop_
_entity_poly.entity_id
_entity_poly.type
_entity_poly.pdbx_seq_one_letter_code
_entity_poly.pdbx_strand_id
1 'polypeptide(L)'
;PKFEVTKPLSEVIIEDAKSELKKEGGSSSISPSIAATASYTMMPPPESIDAETGQDLRTKLIEKVGCPVGEYFPAWATSYATGHRKGIDAQGCGPGMHINSEIINLAFLVGFGVAMTGMLYATGNWESYLLRLDKESCEMMDEISATVMVVLLSPALLNSNPCLDELYQALENKMDFIVIRCDDDIPPKKNWWPLSDKKKRDIKQRDAFMLKRKKVVDFLVQQNTIPPPGETILTAPSAPGVFLKELRSALSR
;
A
#
# COMPACT_ATOMS: atom_id res chain seq x y z
N PRO A 1 -11.31 -11.25 40.09
CA PRO A 1 -11.89 -10.72 38.83
C PRO A 1 -11.80 -11.78 37.73
N LYS A 2 -12.93 -12.39 37.37
CA LYS A 2 -13.00 -13.40 36.31
C LYS A 2 -12.73 -12.72 34.97
N PHE A 3 -11.76 -13.22 34.21
CA PHE A 3 -11.50 -12.78 32.84
C PHE A 3 -12.71 -13.15 31.98
N GLU A 4 -13.35 -12.14 31.40
CA GLU A 4 -14.40 -12.30 30.42
C GLU A 4 -13.75 -12.66 29.09
N VAL A 5 -14.04 -13.86 28.59
CA VAL A 5 -13.54 -14.37 27.32
C VAL A 5 -14.16 -13.51 26.22
N THR A 6 -13.35 -12.67 25.58
CA THR A 6 -13.72 -11.96 24.37
C THR A 6 -14.05 -12.98 23.28
N LYS A 7 -15.26 -12.89 22.72
CA LYS A 7 -15.75 -13.79 21.67
C LYS A 7 -14.81 -13.77 20.45
N PRO A 8 -14.60 -14.91 19.77
CA PRO A 8 -13.85 -14.95 18.52
C PRO A 8 -14.52 -14.06 17.45
N LEU A 9 -13.70 -13.36 16.64
CA LEU A 9 -14.14 -12.39 15.62
C LEU A 9 -15.17 -12.97 14.62
N SER A 10 -15.18 -14.29 14.46
CA SER A 10 -16.18 -15.04 13.69
C SER A 10 -17.62 -14.79 14.18
N GLU A 11 -17.84 -14.54 15.46
CA GLU A 11 -19.18 -14.31 16.02
C GLU A 11 -19.63 -12.85 15.89
N VAL A 12 -18.71 -11.88 15.95
CA VAL A 12 -19.01 -10.44 15.84
C VAL A 12 -19.47 -10.09 14.42
N ILE A 13 -18.83 -10.66 13.40
CA ILE A 13 -19.15 -10.39 11.98
C ILE A 13 -20.48 -11.07 11.58
N ILE A 14 -20.83 -12.19 12.22
CA ILE A 14 -22.12 -12.88 11.99
C ILE A 14 -23.28 -12.10 12.61
N GLU A 15 -23.09 -11.40 13.74
CA GLU A 15 -24.14 -10.59 14.36
C GLU A 15 -24.44 -9.32 13.55
N ASP A 16 -23.41 -8.63 13.04
CA ASP A 16 -23.60 -7.44 12.19
C ASP A 16 -24.32 -7.78 10.88
N ALA A 17 -23.89 -8.86 10.20
CA ALA A 17 -24.55 -9.32 8.97
C ALA A 17 -26.00 -9.79 9.19
N LYS A 18 -26.31 -10.41 10.33
CA LYS A 18 -27.68 -10.82 10.69
C LYS A 18 -28.57 -9.62 11.06
N SER A 19 -28.00 -8.54 11.58
CA SER A 19 -28.74 -7.32 11.91
C SER A 19 -29.16 -6.55 10.65
N GLU A 20 -28.34 -6.57 9.60
CA GLU A 20 -28.65 -6.00 8.29
C GLU A 20 -29.61 -6.89 7.48
N LEU A 21 -29.43 -8.22 7.50
CA LEU A 21 -30.33 -9.19 6.86
C LEU A 21 -31.76 -9.22 7.44
N LYS A 22 -31.97 -8.73 8.68
CA LYS A 22 -33.32 -8.60 9.25
C LYS A 22 -34.07 -7.36 8.78
N LYS A 23 -33.38 -6.37 8.18
CA LYS A 23 -34.00 -5.14 7.68
C LYS A 23 -34.39 -5.22 6.20
N GLU A 24 -33.77 -6.12 5.44
CA GLU A 24 -34.08 -6.30 4.03
C GLU A 24 -34.51 -7.74 3.77
N GLY A 25 -35.81 -7.96 3.58
CA GLY A 25 -36.41 -9.25 3.25
C GLY A 25 -36.07 -9.72 1.83
N GLY A 26 -34.78 -9.89 1.54
CA GLY A 26 -34.26 -10.27 0.24
C GLY A 26 -33.27 -11.43 0.36
N SER A 27 -33.65 -12.55 -0.24
CA SER A 27 -32.74 -13.66 -0.55
C SER A 27 -31.62 -13.17 -1.46
N SER A 28 -30.41 -12.97 -0.92
CA SER A 28 -29.22 -12.95 -1.76
C SER A 28 -28.04 -13.61 -1.04
N SER A 29 -27.40 -14.50 -1.78
CA SER A 29 -26.24 -15.30 -1.39
C SER A 29 -25.08 -14.41 -0.95
N ILE A 30 -24.57 -14.62 0.26
CA ILE A 30 -23.28 -14.08 0.70
C ILE A 30 -22.21 -14.63 -0.25
N SER A 31 -21.56 -13.75 -1.01
CA SER A 31 -20.48 -14.11 -1.92
C SER A 31 -19.35 -14.83 -1.14
N PRO A 32 -18.89 -16.02 -1.55
CA PRO A 32 -17.90 -16.84 -0.83
C PRO A 32 -16.53 -16.18 -0.58
N SER A 33 -16.28 -14.99 -1.12
CA SER A 33 -14.97 -14.30 -1.16
C SER A 33 -14.53 -13.67 0.17
N ILE A 34 -15.46 -13.18 1.01
CA ILE A 34 -15.10 -12.44 2.25
C ILE A 34 -14.77 -13.40 3.41
N ALA A 35 -15.39 -14.58 3.44
CA ALA A 35 -15.13 -15.60 4.47
C ALA A 35 -13.71 -16.21 4.36
N ALA A 36 -13.15 -16.29 3.14
CA ALA A 36 -11.82 -16.85 2.90
C ALA A 36 -10.68 -15.96 3.45
N THR A 37 -10.89 -14.65 3.54
CA THR A 37 -9.86 -13.69 3.99
C THR A 37 -9.63 -13.62 5.50
N ALA A 38 -10.53 -14.19 6.31
CA ALA A 38 -10.35 -14.26 7.77
C ALA A 38 -9.17 -15.17 8.21
N SER A 39 -8.55 -15.90 7.27
CA SER A 39 -7.44 -16.82 7.52
C SER A 39 -6.20 -16.55 6.66
N TYR A 40 -6.17 -15.45 5.89
CA TYR A 40 -5.01 -15.14 5.05
C TYR A 40 -3.82 -14.78 5.94
N THR A 41 -2.81 -15.64 5.93
CA THR A 41 -1.54 -15.37 6.62
C THR A 41 -0.57 -14.77 5.61
N MET A 42 -0.14 -13.54 5.87
CA MET A 42 0.89 -12.90 5.06
C MET A 42 2.18 -13.72 5.13
N MET A 43 2.73 -14.05 3.96
CA MET A 43 4.02 -14.72 3.92
C MET A 43 5.13 -13.72 4.29
N PRO A 44 6.02 -14.07 5.23
CA PRO A 44 7.16 -13.22 5.52
C PRO A 44 8.12 -13.21 4.31
N PRO A 45 8.80 -12.08 4.05
CA PRO A 45 9.82 -12.02 3.02
C PRO A 45 10.90 -13.08 3.22
N PRO A 46 11.40 -13.72 2.15
CA PRO A 46 12.50 -14.67 2.26
C PRO A 46 13.77 -14.00 2.76
N GLU A 47 14.71 -14.79 3.29
CA GLU A 47 15.99 -14.30 3.83
C GLU A 47 16.85 -13.56 2.80
N SER A 48 16.69 -13.88 1.52
CA SER A 48 17.28 -13.16 0.39
C SER A 48 16.29 -13.11 -0.79
N ILE A 49 16.38 -12.07 -1.60
CA ILE A 49 15.63 -11.93 -2.85
C ILE A 49 16.62 -11.65 -3.96
N ASP A 50 16.88 -12.66 -4.77
CA ASP A 50 17.72 -12.53 -5.97
C ASP A 50 16.96 -11.87 -7.14
N ALA A 51 17.66 -11.66 -8.24
CA ALA A 51 17.09 -11.00 -9.42
C ALA A 51 15.99 -11.83 -10.08
N GLU A 52 16.09 -13.16 -10.03
CA GLU A 52 15.10 -14.07 -10.61
C GLU A 52 13.79 -14.01 -9.81
N THR A 53 13.87 -14.11 -8.49
CA THR A 53 12.73 -13.98 -7.57
C THR A 53 12.09 -12.60 -7.70
N GLY A 54 12.91 -11.53 -7.77
CA GLY A 54 12.40 -10.18 -8.02
C GLY A 54 11.67 -10.08 -9.35
N GLN A 55 12.23 -10.62 -10.42
CA GLN A 55 11.59 -10.60 -11.73
C GLN A 55 10.30 -11.43 -11.76
N ASP A 56 10.29 -12.60 -11.13
CA ASP A 56 9.11 -13.45 -11.00
C ASP A 56 7.94 -12.74 -10.30
N LEU A 57 8.21 -12.04 -9.19
CA LEU A 57 7.19 -11.22 -8.51
C LEU A 57 6.59 -10.14 -9.43
N ARG A 58 7.42 -9.48 -10.26
CA ARG A 58 6.93 -8.48 -11.24
C ARG A 58 6.10 -9.13 -12.33
N THR A 59 6.64 -10.18 -12.95
CA THR A 59 5.96 -10.93 -14.02
C THR A 59 4.60 -11.41 -13.57
N LYS A 60 4.50 -12.02 -12.38
CA LYS A 60 3.23 -12.49 -11.81
C LYS A 60 2.20 -11.39 -11.59
N LEU A 61 2.62 -10.16 -11.29
CA LEU A 61 1.68 -9.02 -11.19
C LEU A 61 1.27 -8.51 -12.56
N ILE A 62 2.22 -8.39 -13.51
CA ILE A 62 1.94 -7.96 -14.88
C ILE A 62 0.97 -8.93 -15.57
N GLU A 63 1.14 -10.23 -15.39
CA GLU A 63 0.22 -11.24 -15.93
C GLU A 63 -1.23 -11.08 -15.41
N LYS A 64 -1.40 -10.62 -14.16
CA LYS A 64 -2.72 -10.37 -13.56
C LYS A 64 -3.42 -9.12 -14.09
N VAL A 65 -2.67 -8.17 -14.67
CA VAL A 65 -3.23 -6.96 -15.26
C VAL A 65 -4.10 -7.29 -16.47
N GLY A 66 -3.72 -8.29 -17.27
CA GLY A 66 -4.51 -8.80 -18.40
C GLY A 66 -4.58 -7.88 -19.63
N CYS A 67 -3.98 -6.69 -19.57
CA CYS A 67 -3.84 -5.75 -20.69
C CYS A 67 -2.42 -5.16 -20.72
N PRO A 68 -2.03 -4.43 -21.79
CA PRO A 68 -0.78 -3.67 -21.79
C PRO A 68 -0.72 -2.72 -20.58
N VAL A 69 0.39 -2.74 -19.83
CA VAL A 69 0.56 -1.88 -18.63
C VAL A 69 0.33 -0.39 -18.93
N GLY A 70 0.69 0.05 -20.14
CA GLY A 70 0.48 1.42 -20.59
C GLY A 70 -0.99 1.82 -20.80
N GLU A 71 -1.91 0.86 -20.80
CA GLU A 71 -3.37 1.04 -20.90
C GLU A 71 -4.07 0.72 -19.56
N TYR A 72 -3.30 0.48 -18.50
CA TYR A 72 -3.84 0.11 -17.19
C TYR A 72 -3.98 1.30 -16.25
N PHE A 73 -5.23 1.59 -15.84
CA PHE A 73 -5.63 2.71 -15.00
C PHE A 73 -6.50 2.25 -13.81
N PRO A 74 -5.90 1.65 -12.77
CA PRO A 74 -6.65 1.18 -11.60
C PRO A 74 -6.99 2.34 -10.65
N ALA A 75 -8.09 2.20 -9.92
CA ALA A 75 -8.56 3.18 -8.95
C ALA A 75 -7.70 3.29 -7.67
N TRP A 76 -6.69 2.43 -7.50
CA TRP A 76 -5.78 2.45 -6.36
C TRP A 76 -4.34 2.19 -6.73
N ALA A 77 -3.43 2.73 -5.94
CA ALA A 77 -1.99 2.64 -6.12
C ALA A 77 -1.29 2.22 -4.83
N THR A 78 -0.08 1.67 -4.96
CA THR A 78 0.80 1.36 -3.82
C THR A 78 2.10 2.14 -3.90
N SER A 79 2.51 2.77 -2.80
CA SER A 79 3.87 3.30 -2.63
C SER A 79 4.64 2.43 -1.63
N TYR A 80 5.76 1.87 -2.08
CA TYR A 80 6.65 1.03 -1.30
C TYR A 80 8.11 1.25 -1.72
N ALA A 81 9.04 1.09 -0.78
CA ALA A 81 10.46 0.98 -1.11
C ALA A 81 10.88 -0.48 -1.01
N THR A 82 11.82 -0.90 -1.86
CA THR A 82 12.29 -2.30 -1.89
C THR A 82 12.94 -2.71 -0.56
N GLY A 83 13.66 -1.80 0.10
CA GLY A 83 14.34 -2.10 1.36
C GLY A 83 15.54 -3.04 1.21
N HIS A 84 16.22 -2.97 0.06
CA HIS A 84 17.38 -3.77 -0.29
C HIS A 84 18.35 -4.02 0.87
N ARG A 85 18.51 -5.29 1.26
CA ARG A 85 19.48 -5.73 2.26
C ARG A 85 20.85 -5.87 1.59
N LYS A 86 21.75 -4.94 1.91
CA LYS A 86 23.07 -4.83 1.27
C LYS A 86 23.86 -6.13 1.39
N GLY A 87 24.31 -6.67 0.25
CA GLY A 87 25.09 -7.90 0.17
C GLY A 87 24.28 -9.19 0.31
N ILE A 88 22.95 -9.07 0.41
CA ILE A 88 22.02 -10.20 0.56
C ILE A 88 21.05 -10.24 -0.62
N ASP A 89 20.36 -9.13 -0.89
CA ASP A 89 19.42 -9.05 -2.00
C ASP A 89 20.11 -8.64 -3.31
N ALA A 90 19.51 -8.94 -4.45
CA ALA A 90 19.89 -8.35 -5.73
C ALA A 90 19.56 -6.84 -5.75
N GLN A 91 20.24 -6.10 -6.64
CA GLN A 91 19.98 -4.68 -6.82
C GLN A 91 18.51 -4.44 -7.24
N GLY A 92 17.84 -3.49 -6.59
CA GLY A 92 16.43 -3.19 -6.86
C GLY A 92 15.44 -4.22 -6.30
N CYS A 93 15.92 -5.22 -5.54
CA CYS A 93 15.11 -6.20 -4.82
C CYS A 93 15.18 -5.96 -3.31
N GLY A 94 14.21 -6.48 -2.56
CA GLY A 94 14.21 -6.44 -1.10
C GLY A 94 12.84 -6.72 -0.47
N PRO A 95 12.77 -6.81 0.87
CA PRO A 95 11.56 -7.24 1.59
C PRO A 95 10.29 -6.47 1.23
N GLY A 96 10.39 -5.15 1.02
CA GLY A 96 9.22 -4.33 0.71
C GLY A 96 8.56 -4.70 -0.61
N MET A 97 9.33 -5.23 -1.58
CA MET A 97 8.79 -5.73 -2.85
C MET A 97 7.95 -6.99 -2.66
N HIS A 98 8.39 -7.90 -1.79
CA HIS A 98 7.64 -9.11 -1.45
C HIS A 98 6.34 -8.77 -0.73
N ILE A 99 6.42 -7.93 0.31
CA ILE A 99 5.23 -7.47 1.06
C ILE A 99 4.25 -6.76 0.12
N ASN A 100 4.74 -5.89 -0.78
CA ASN A 100 3.87 -5.20 -1.74
C ASN A 100 3.16 -6.19 -2.69
N SER A 101 3.87 -7.19 -3.20
CA SER A 101 3.27 -8.23 -4.02
C SER A 101 2.20 -9.01 -3.27
N GLU A 102 2.44 -9.37 -2.01
CA GLU A 102 1.47 -10.08 -1.17
C GLU A 102 0.20 -9.25 -0.92
N ILE A 103 0.34 -7.96 -0.61
CA ILE A 103 -0.78 -7.04 -0.45
C ILE A 103 -1.61 -6.93 -1.73
N ILE A 104 -0.95 -6.80 -2.88
CA ILE A 104 -1.63 -6.72 -4.17
C ILE A 104 -2.32 -8.04 -4.50
N ASN A 105 -1.66 -9.17 -4.29
CA ASN A 105 -2.23 -10.50 -4.52
C ASN A 105 -3.47 -10.72 -3.64
N LEU A 106 -3.40 -10.36 -2.35
CA LEU A 106 -4.52 -10.44 -1.43
C LEU A 106 -5.71 -9.61 -1.91
N ALA A 107 -5.49 -8.35 -2.31
CA ALA A 107 -6.55 -7.49 -2.83
C ALA A 107 -7.12 -8.00 -4.16
N PHE A 108 -6.27 -8.52 -5.04
CA PHE A 108 -6.67 -9.13 -6.31
C PHE A 108 -7.58 -10.35 -6.11
N LEU A 109 -7.25 -11.24 -5.15
CA LEU A 109 -8.03 -12.43 -4.84
C LEU A 109 -9.47 -12.12 -4.38
N VAL A 110 -9.72 -10.93 -3.86
CA VAL A 110 -11.07 -10.46 -3.46
C VAL A 110 -11.70 -9.46 -4.45
N GLY A 111 -11.08 -9.27 -5.61
CA GLY A 111 -11.68 -8.56 -6.75
C GLY A 111 -11.33 -7.08 -6.89
N PHE A 112 -10.32 -6.54 -6.19
CA PHE A 112 -9.92 -5.12 -6.33
C PHE A 112 -9.04 -4.82 -7.56
N GLY A 113 -8.73 -5.83 -8.37
CA GLY A 113 -7.72 -5.69 -9.43
C GLY A 113 -6.30 -5.50 -8.87
N VAL A 114 -5.36 -5.26 -9.77
CA VAL A 114 -3.95 -5.02 -9.44
C VAL A 114 -3.77 -3.53 -9.14
N ALA A 115 -3.08 -3.17 -8.06
CA ALA A 115 -2.77 -1.76 -7.81
C ALA A 115 -1.84 -1.20 -8.87
N MET A 116 -1.94 0.10 -9.16
CA MET A 116 -0.84 0.78 -9.84
C MET A 116 0.38 0.76 -8.92
N THR A 117 1.51 0.27 -9.42
CA THR A 117 2.73 0.10 -8.61
C THR A 117 3.97 0.19 -9.48
N GLY A 118 5.08 0.65 -8.89
CA GLY A 118 6.40 0.59 -9.53
C GLY A 118 6.86 -0.84 -9.87
N MET A 119 6.15 -1.89 -9.40
CA MET A 119 6.41 -3.26 -9.84
C MET A 119 6.01 -3.53 -11.30
N LEU A 120 5.04 -2.78 -11.85
CA LEU A 120 4.53 -3.00 -13.21
C LEU A 120 5.45 -2.45 -14.30
N TYR A 121 6.39 -1.59 -13.94
CA TYR A 121 7.34 -0.99 -14.88
C TYR A 121 8.71 -1.63 -14.75
N ALA A 122 9.36 -1.83 -15.90
CA ALA A 122 10.81 -2.00 -15.93
C ALA A 122 11.48 -0.76 -15.31
N THR A 123 12.64 -0.95 -14.68
CA THR A 123 13.36 0.12 -13.96
C THR A 123 13.46 1.40 -14.80
N GLY A 124 13.02 2.53 -14.26
CA GLY A 124 13.23 3.86 -14.84
C GLY A 124 11.98 4.58 -15.37
N ASN A 125 10.83 3.90 -15.52
CA ASN A 125 9.60 4.55 -16.00
C ASN A 125 8.67 5.03 -14.86
N TRP A 126 9.23 5.82 -13.94
CA TRP A 126 8.48 6.40 -12.81
C TRP A 126 7.46 7.44 -13.26
N GLU A 127 7.70 8.10 -14.40
CA GLU A 127 6.77 9.08 -14.99
C GLU A 127 5.43 8.43 -15.36
N SER A 128 5.47 7.20 -15.92
CA SER A 128 4.23 6.47 -16.22
C SER A 128 3.44 6.07 -14.98
N TYR A 129 4.11 5.85 -13.84
CA TYR A 129 3.44 5.64 -12.56
C TYR A 129 2.78 6.92 -12.05
N LEU A 130 3.52 8.04 -12.03
CA LEU A 130 2.97 9.32 -11.57
C LEU A 130 1.81 9.81 -12.44
N LEU A 131 1.81 9.51 -13.74
CA LEU A 131 0.70 9.82 -14.64
C LEU A 131 -0.63 9.26 -14.12
N ARG A 132 -0.64 8.05 -13.55
CA ARG A 132 -1.86 7.41 -13.01
C ARG A 132 -2.32 8.00 -11.70
N LEU A 133 -1.42 8.70 -11.00
CA LEU A 133 -1.78 9.47 -9.82
C LEU A 133 -2.30 10.85 -10.21
N ASP A 134 -1.93 11.36 -11.38
CA ASP A 134 -2.23 12.72 -11.81
C ASP A 134 -3.65 12.85 -12.35
N LYS A 135 -4.52 13.45 -11.54
CA LYS A 135 -5.94 13.58 -11.84
C LYS A 135 -6.20 14.37 -13.13
N GLU A 136 -5.54 15.52 -13.29
CA GLU A 136 -5.71 16.39 -14.47
C GLU A 136 -5.28 15.67 -15.75
N SER A 137 -4.14 14.99 -15.73
CA SER A 137 -3.67 14.23 -16.90
C SER A 137 -4.58 13.05 -17.24
N CYS A 138 -5.08 12.32 -16.25
CA CYS A 138 -6.05 11.23 -16.50
C CYS A 138 -7.35 11.77 -17.09
N GLU A 139 -7.89 12.87 -16.56
CA GLU A 139 -9.10 13.51 -17.09
C GLU A 139 -8.91 13.97 -18.55
N MET A 140 -7.75 14.52 -18.91
CA MET A 140 -7.43 14.89 -20.29
C MET A 140 -7.37 13.70 -21.25
N MET A 141 -7.06 12.51 -20.74
CA MET A 141 -6.99 11.27 -21.53
C MET A 141 -8.30 10.47 -21.53
N ASP A 142 -9.35 10.94 -20.84
CA ASP A 142 -10.60 10.19 -20.59
C ASP A 142 -10.35 8.89 -19.81
N GLU A 143 -9.39 8.92 -18.88
CA GLU A 143 -8.96 7.79 -18.06
C GLU A 143 -9.27 8.00 -16.57
N ILE A 144 -9.36 6.91 -15.81
CA ILE A 144 -9.57 6.96 -14.36
C ILE A 144 -8.23 7.18 -13.65
N SER A 145 -8.12 8.23 -12.83
CA SER A 145 -7.00 8.39 -11.91
C SER A 145 -7.16 7.52 -10.66
N ALA A 146 -6.06 7.07 -10.08
CA ALA A 146 -6.10 6.44 -8.77
C ALA A 146 -6.66 7.42 -7.72
N THR A 147 -7.60 6.94 -6.89
CA THR A 147 -8.23 7.71 -5.81
C THR A 147 -7.75 7.27 -4.43
N VAL A 148 -7.16 6.07 -4.32
CA VAL A 148 -6.64 5.51 -3.05
C VAL A 148 -5.14 5.20 -3.16
N MET A 149 -4.37 5.67 -2.18
CA MET A 149 -2.93 5.41 -2.01
C MET A 149 -2.69 4.49 -0.81
N VAL A 150 -2.21 3.28 -1.08
CA VAL A 150 -1.77 2.33 -0.05
C VAL A 150 -0.26 2.51 0.17
N VAL A 151 0.13 2.84 1.40
CA VAL A 151 1.52 3.14 1.76
C VAL A 151 2.09 2.02 2.61
N LEU A 152 3.17 1.39 2.15
CA LEU A 152 3.89 0.37 2.92
C LEU A 152 4.95 1.04 3.81
N LEU A 153 4.52 1.45 5.00
CA LEU A 153 5.33 2.16 5.98
C LEU A 153 6.45 1.26 6.50
N SER A 154 7.69 1.64 6.17
CA SER A 154 8.93 1.00 6.59
C SER A 154 10.05 2.05 6.67
N PRO A 155 11.17 1.75 7.35
CA PRO A 155 12.35 2.62 7.35
C PRO A 155 12.87 2.90 5.94
N ALA A 156 12.76 1.91 5.03
CA ALA A 156 13.16 2.07 3.65
C ALA A 156 12.29 3.10 2.90
N LEU A 157 10.96 3.05 3.07
CA LEU A 157 10.05 4.03 2.47
C LEU A 157 10.37 5.44 2.96
N LEU A 158 10.60 5.59 4.26
CA LEU A 158 10.92 6.88 4.89
C LEU A 158 12.27 7.46 4.46
N ASN A 159 13.13 6.68 3.80
CA ASN A 159 14.38 7.13 3.19
C ASN A 159 14.33 7.22 1.66
N SER A 160 13.21 6.84 1.03
CA SER A 160 13.05 6.80 -0.42
C SER A 160 12.48 8.11 -0.94
N ASN A 161 13.32 8.90 -1.63
CA ASN A 161 12.86 10.14 -2.28
C ASN A 161 11.72 9.89 -3.27
N PRO A 162 11.79 8.90 -4.19
CA PRO A 162 10.69 8.62 -5.11
C PRO A 162 9.38 8.33 -4.38
N CYS A 163 9.37 7.42 -3.41
CA CYS A 163 8.15 7.07 -2.69
C CYS A 163 7.52 8.28 -1.99
N LEU A 164 8.35 9.12 -1.37
CA LEU A 164 7.84 10.30 -0.67
C LEU A 164 7.39 11.40 -1.65
N ASP A 165 8.03 11.49 -2.82
CA ASP A 165 7.56 12.33 -3.93
C ASP A 165 6.18 11.85 -4.42
N GLU A 166 5.93 10.53 -4.51
CA GLU A 166 4.63 9.95 -4.85
C GLU A 166 3.56 10.28 -3.80
N LEU A 167 3.89 10.15 -2.50
CA LEU A 167 2.99 10.52 -1.40
C LEU A 167 2.59 12.00 -1.47
N TYR A 168 3.54 12.88 -1.80
CA TYR A 168 3.22 14.28 -1.98
C TYR A 168 2.25 14.50 -3.15
N GLN A 169 2.48 13.84 -4.30
CA GLN A 169 1.57 13.95 -5.45
C GLN A 169 0.16 13.46 -5.07
N ALA A 170 0.06 12.32 -4.37
CA ALA A 170 -1.21 11.80 -3.88
C ALA A 170 -1.92 12.78 -2.93
N LEU A 171 -1.18 13.51 -2.09
CA LEU A 171 -1.74 14.56 -1.23
C LEU A 171 -2.22 15.79 -2.02
N GLU A 172 -1.51 16.20 -3.08
CA GLU A 172 -1.97 17.28 -3.96
C GLU A 172 -3.26 16.88 -4.68
N ASN A 173 -3.36 15.60 -5.08
CA ASN A 173 -4.54 15.04 -5.74
C ASN A 173 -5.65 14.61 -4.78
N LYS A 174 -5.50 14.88 -3.48
CA LYS A 174 -6.50 14.59 -2.43
C LYS A 174 -6.96 13.13 -2.42
N MET A 175 -6.04 12.21 -2.70
CA MET A 175 -6.30 10.77 -2.60
C MET A 175 -6.59 10.38 -1.15
N ASP A 176 -7.36 9.32 -0.97
CA ASP A 176 -7.46 8.63 0.30
C ASP A 176 -6.19 7.83 0.59
N PHE A 177 -5.82 7.69 1.86
CA PHE A 177 -4.62 6.96 2.25
C PHE A 177 -4.93 5.80 3.18
N ILE A 178 -4.25 4.68 2.94
CA ILE A 178 -4.23 3.53 3.83
C ILE A 178 -2.77 3.23 4.14
N VAL A 179 -2.36 3.40 5.40
CA VAL A 179 -0.96 3.22 5.80
C VAL A 179 -0.78 1.85 6.45
N ILE A 180 -0.07 0.96 5.78
CA ILE A 180 0.23 -0.38 6.25
C ILE A 180 1.58 -0.37 6.96
N ARG A 181 1.61 -0.74 8.24
CA ARG A 181 2.84 -0.86 9.02
C ARG A 181 3.53 -2.17 8.67
N CYS A 182 4.67 -2.07 7.99
CA CYS A 182 5.44 -3.23 7.52
C CYS A 182 6.64 -3.54 8.42
N ASP A 183 7.03 -2.59 9.27
CA ASP A 183 8.17 -2.67 10.18
C ASP A 183 7.88 -1.82 11.41
N ASP A 184 8.38 -2.26 12.57
CA ASP A 184 8.23 -1.57 13.84
C ASP A 184 9.42 -0.67 14.19
N ASP A 185 10.59 -0.88 13.57
CA ASP A 185 11.79 -0.06 13.82
C ASP A 185 11.74 1.27 13.03
N ILE A 186 10.64 2.01 13.20
CA ILE A 186 10.42 3.27 12.51
C ILE A 186 11.36 4.34 13.11
N PRO A 187 12.24 4.96 12.29
CA PRO A 187 13.18 5.95 12.80
C PRO A 187 12.45 7.20 13.32
N PRO A 188 13.12 8.06 14.11
CA PRO A 188 12.54 9.33 14.53
C PRO A 188 12.15 10.22 13.35
N LYS A 189 11.02 10.95 13.46
CA LYS A 189 10.46 11.87 12.45
C LYS A 189 11.49 12.80 11.77
N LYS A 190 12.48 13.29 12.53
CA LYS A 190 13.54 14.18 12.01
C LYS A 190 14.40 13.53 10.93
N ASN A 191 14.46 12.19 10.89
CA ASN A 191 15.23 11.41 9.94
C ASN A 191 14.42 11.00 8.71
N TRP A 192 13.10 11.25 8.68
CA TRP A 192 12.27 10.91 7.54
C TRP A 192 12.55 11.88 6.38
N TRP A 193 12.57 11.37 5.16
CA TRP A 193 12.87 12.12 3.94
C TRP A 193 14.15 12.96 4.04
N PRO A 194 15.32 12.32 4.13
CA PRO A 194 16.57 13.06 4.24
C PRO A 194 16.83 13.85 2.96
N LEU A 195 17.19 15.13 3.14
CA LEU A 195 17.60 16.00 2.04
C LEU A 195 18.95 15.52 1.48
N SER A 196 19.00 15.30 0.17
CA SER A 196 20.26 14.95 -0.52
C SER A 196 21.31 16.07 -0.41
N ASP A 197 22.59 15.71 -0.39
CA ASP A 197 23.68 16.70 -0.32
C ASP A 197 23.72 17.65 -1.52
N LYS A 198 23.27 17.18 -2.70
CA LYS A 198 23.13 18.03 -3.89
C LYS A 198 22.13 19.17 -3.64
N LYS A 199 20.94 18.85 -3.11
CA LYS A 199 19.89 19.84 -2.82
C LYS A 199 20.25 20.76 -1.64
N LYS A 200 21.11 20.34 -0.70
CA LYS A 200 21.58 21.21 0.40
C LYS A 200 22.33 22.47 -0.08
N ARG A 201 23.00 22.38 -1.23
CA ARG A 201 23.85 23.46 -1.76
C ARG A 201 23.06 24.56 -2.49
N ASP A 202 21.84 24.28 -2.92
CA ASP A 202 20.96 25.25 -3.57
C ASP A 202 19.85 25.66 -2.61
N ILE A 203 19.85 26.93 -2.19
CA ILE A 203 18.89 27.46 -1.21
C ILE A 203 17.44 27.31 -1.69
N LYS A 204 17.16 27.60 -2.98
CA LYS A 204 15.79 27.54 -3.51
C LYS A 204 15.29 26.09 -3.54
N GLN A 205 16.14 25.16 -3.98
CA GLN A 205 15.79 23.73 -3.98
C GLN A 205 15.63 23.16 -2.58
N ARG A 206 16.48 23.59 -1.64
CA ARG A 206 16.36 23.23 -0.23
C ARG A 206 15.02 23.68 0.34
N ASP A 207 14.67 24.95 0.17
CA ASP A 207 13.47 25.52 0.77
C ASP A 207 12.19 24.89 0.18
N ALA A 208 12.13 24.71 -1.15
CA ALA A 208 11.05 23.99 -1.81
C ALA A 208 10.91 22.54 -1.31
N PHE A 209 12.03 21.83 -1.15
CA PHE A 209 12.03 20.48 -0.58
C PHE A 209 11.52 20.48 0.86
N MET A 210 11.92 21.44 1.69
CA MET A 210 11.51 21.48 3.11
C MET A 210 10.01 21.71 3.26
N LEU A 211 9.38 22.51 2.40
CA LEU A 211 7.93 22.69 2.36
C LEU A 211 7.22 21.39 1.97
N LYS A 212 7.66 20.75 0.88
CA LYS A 212 7.16 19.45 0.41
C LYS A 212 7.27 18.37 1.49
N ARG A 213 8.46 18.27 2.09
CA ARG A 213 8.77 17.35 3.19
C ARG A 213 7.87 17.57 4.38
N LYS A 214 7.70 18.83 4.81
CA LYS A 214 6.86 19.14 5.97
C LYS A 214 5.43 18.62 5.77
N LYS A 215 4.83 18.83 4.60
CA LYS A 215 3.48 18.39 4.27
C LYS A 215 3.33 16.87 4.44
N VAL A 216 4.19 16.07 3.79
CA VAL A 216 4.12 14.60 3.85
C VAL A 216 4.45 14.05 5.23
N VAL A 217 5.49 14.56 5.88
CA VAL A 217 5.92 14.05 7.18
C VAL A 217 4.91 14.39 8.28
N ASP A 218 4.31 15.59 8.26
CA ASP A 218 3.23 15.92 9.21
C ASP A 218 1.98 15.08 8.96
N PHE A 219 1.64 14.82 7.70
CA PHE A 219 0.54 13.94 7.32
C PHE A 219 0.75 12.51 7.86
N LEU A 220 1.90 11.89 7.57
CA LEU A 220 2.20 10.51 7.98
C LEU A 220 2.18 10.32 9.50
N VAL A 221 2.61 11.32 10.26
CA VAL A 221 2.59 11.27 11.75
C VAL A 221 1.15 11.23 12.29
N GLN A 222 0.18 11.77 11.56
CA GLN A 222 -1.22 11.81 11.97
C GLN A 222 -2.00 10.57 11.54
N GLN A 223 -1.43 9.71 10.69
CA GLN A 223 -2.13 8.53 10.18
C GLN A 223 -2.17 7.42 11.23
N ASN A 224 -3.35 6.80 11.35
CA ASN A 224 -3.45 5.49 11.98
C ASN A 224 -2.90 4.44 11.02
N THR A 225 -2.05 3.55 11.53
CA THR A 225 -1.49 2.47 10.74
C THR A 225 -2.30 1.19 10.91
N ILE A 226 -2.26 0.32 9.89
CA ILE A 226 -2.78 -1.04 9.93
C ILE A 226 -1.58 -2.00 9.91
N PRO A 227 -1.33 -2.77 10.98
CA PRO A 227 -1.88 -2.64 12.34
C PRO A 227 -1.35 -1.39 13.09
N PRO A 228 -1.85 -1.09 14.30
CA PRO A 228 -1.27 -0.07 15.17
C PRO A 228 0.20 -0.35 15.55
N PRO A 229 0.93 0.63 16.10
CA PRO A 229 2.32 0.45 16.53
C PRO A 229 2.52 -0.70 17.52
N GLY A 230 3.61 -1.47 17.35
CA GLY A 230 3.92 -2.65 18.16
C GLY A 230 3.55 -3.97 17.47
N GLU A 231 2.89 -3.90 16.31
CA GLU A 231 2.67 -5.02 15.41
C GLU A 231 2.94 -4.57 13.97
N THR A 232 3.06 -5.55 13.07
CA THR A 232 3.20 -5.32 11.63
C THR A 232 2.15 -6.13 10.87
N ILE A 233 1.96 -5.82 9.60
CA ILE A 233 1.10 -6.61 8.70
C ILE A 233 1.50 -8.10 8.63
N LEU A 234 2.74 -8.43 8.98
CA LEU A 234 3.26 -9.79 9.03
C LEU A 234 2.98 -10.49 10.36
N THR A 235 2.83 -9.74 11.46
CA THR A 235 2.70 -10.30 12.82
C THR A 235 1.29 -10.23 13.37
N ALA A 236 0.45 -9.31 12.89
CA ALA A 236 -0.95 -9.16 13.30
C ALA A 236 -1.90 -9.96 12.36
N PRO A 237 -2.50 -11.09 12.81
CA PRO A 237 -3.33 -11.93 11.94
C PRO A 237 -4.59 -11.25 11.40
N SER A 238 -5.10 -10.24 12.11
CA SER A 238 -6.29 -9.48 11.70
C SER A 238 -6.00 -8.38 10.67
N ALA A 239 -4.73 -7.94 10.57
CA ALA A 239 -4.36 -6.77 9.77
C ALA A 239 -4.68 -6.92 8.27
N PRO A 240 -4.49 -8.09 7.62
CA PRO A 240 -4.92 -8.30 6.23
C PRO A 240 -6.42 -8.06 6.00
N GLY A 241 -7.27 -8.57 6.91
CA GLY A 241 -8.71 -8.37 6.83
C GLY A 241 -9.13 -6.92 7.05
N VAL A 242 -8.49 -6.23 8.00
CA VAL A 242 -8.71 -4.80 8.23
C VAL A 242 -8.30 -3.98 7.02
N PHE A 243 -7.13 -4.26 6.42
CA PHE A 243 -6.69 -3.61 5.19
C PHE A 243 -7.73 -3.72 4.08
N LEU A 244 -8.25 -4.92 3.80
CA LEU A 244 -9.25 -5.12 2.74
C LEU A 244 -10.56 -4.38 3.01
N LYS A 245 -10.98 -4.29 4.28
CA LYS A 245 -12.17 -3.52 4.68
C LYS A 245 -11.96 -2.03 4.42
N GLU A 246 -10.81 -1.49 4.82
CA GLU A 246 -10.47 -0.08 4.60
C GLU A 246 -10.32 0.24 3.11
N LEU A 247 -9.71 -0.65 2.32
CA LEU A 247 -9.61 -0.49 0.86
C LEU A 247 -10.98 -0.45 0.19
N ARG A 248 -11.90 -1.34 0.58
CA ARG A 248 -13.29 -1.33 0.09
C ARG A 248 -13.98 0.00 0.40
N SER A 249 -13.83 0.47 1.63
CA SER A 249 -14.44 1.71 2.12
C SER A 249 -13.92 2.91 1.33
N ALA A 250 -12.60 3.02 1.17
CA ALA A 250 -11.95 4.11 0.47
C ALA A 250 -12.32 4.16 -1.02
N LEU A 251 -12.38 3.00 -1.70
CA LEU A 251 -12.76 2.92 -3.11
C LEU A 251 -14.25 3.22 -3.38
N SER A 252 -15.08 3.27 -2.34
CA SER A 252 -16.53 3.53 -2.45
C SER A 252 -16.90 4.99 -2.18
N ARG A 253 -15.94 5.86 -1.84
CA ARG A 253 -16.16 7.28 -1.57
C ARG A 253 -16.10 8.13 -2.84
#